data_AF-F3CHZ8-F1
#
_entry.id   AF-F3CHZ8-F1
#
_cell.length_a   1.000
_cell.length_b   1.000
_cell.length_c   1.000
_cell.angle_alpha   90.00
_cell.angle_beta   90.00
_cell.angle_gamma   90.00
#
_symmetry.space_group_name_H-M   'P 1'
#
loop_
_entity.id
_entity.type
_entity.pdbx_description
1 polymer ?
#
loop_
_entity_poly.entity_id
_entity_poly.type
_entity_poly.pdbx_seq_one_letter_code
_entity_poly.pdbx_strand_id
1 'polypeptide(L)' 'KRHKKILKLAKGYYGARSRVFRVAKQAVIKAGQYAYRDRRQKKRKQW' A
#
# COMPACT_ATOMS: atom_id res chain seq x y z
N LYS A 1 -16.05 -13.28 1.58
CA LYS A 1 -15.07 -13.02 0.48
C LYS A 1 -14.40 -11.62 0.53
N ARG A 2 -14.19 -10.99 1.72
CA ARG A 2 -13.66 -9.61 1.84
C ARG A 2 -12.13 -9.49 1.83
N HIS A 3 -11.41 -10.55 2.25
CA HIS A 3 -9.94 -10.53 2.35
C HIS A 3 -9.20 -10.57 1.01
N LYS A 4 -9.82 -11.17 -0.02
CA LYS A 4 -9.20 -11.31 -1.35
C LYS A 4 -8.89 -9.96 -2.01
N LYS A 5 -9.67 -8.91 -1.74
CA LYS A 5 -9.42 -7.55 -2.27
C LYS A 5 -8.11 -6.97 -1.73
N ILE A 6 -7.89 -7.05 -0.42
CA ILE A 6 -6.65 -6.56 0.22
C ILE A 6 -5.44 -7.39 -0.22
N LEU A 7 -5.57 -8.72 -0.27
CA LEU A 7 -4.47 -9.57 -0.75
C LEU A 7 -4.13 -9.31 -2.22
N LYS A 8 -5.13 -8.98 -3.07
CA LYS A 8 -4.89 -8.56 -4.45
C LYS A 8 -4.12 -7.24 -4.52
N LEU A 9 -4.43 -6.27 -3.65
CA LEU A 9 -3.72 -4.99 -3.56
C LEU A 9 -2.31 -5.13 -2.99
N ALA A 10 -2.10 -6.10 -2.10
CA ALA A 10 -0.80 -6.38 -1.48
C ALA A 10 0.10 -7.31 -2.31
N LYS A 11 -0.30 -7.67 -3.54
CA LYS A 11 0.52 -8.48 -4.44
C LYS A 11 1.84 -7.75 -4.74
N GLY A 12 2.95 -8.49 -4.69
CA GLY A 12 4.29 -7.94 -4.86
C GLY A 12 4.97 -7.48 -3.56
N TYR A 13 4.26 -7.40 -2.43
CA TYR A 13 4.91 -7.16 -1.15
C TYR A 13 5.68 -8.37 -0.65
N TYR A 14 6.85 -8.11 -0.06
CA TYR A 14 7.76 -9.15 0.42
C TYR A 14 7.23 -9.87 1.67
N GLY A 15 7.42 -11.20 1.70
CA GLY A 15 7.13 -12.05 2.87
C GLY A 15 5.67 -12.00 3.35
N ALA A 16 5.47 -11.88 4.67
CA ALA A 16 4.15 -11.91 5.30
C ALA A 16 3.21 -10.78 4.83
N ARG A 17 3.74 -9.71 4.21
CA ARG A 17 2.95 -8.57 3.73
C ARG A 17 2.09 -8.88 2.50
N SER A 18 2.35 -9.97 1.77
CA SER A 18 1.49 -10.43 0.66
C SER A 18 0.68 -11.69 0.98
N ARG A 19 1.04 -12.41 2.04
CA ARG A 19 0.42 -13.69 2.43
C ARG A 19 -0.58 -13.57 3.58
N VAL A 20 -0.27 -12.75 4.59
CA VAL A 20 -1.08 -12.65 5.82
C VAL A 20 -1.98 -11.43 5.74
N PHE A 21 -3.31 -11.62 5.76
CA PHE A 21 -4.29 -10.54 5.60
C PHE A 21 -4.08 -9.35 6.55
N ARG A 22 -3.78 -9.62 7.83
CA ARG A 22 -3.60 -8.56 8.84
C ARG A 22 -2.41 -7.66 8.51
N VAL A 23 -1.29 -8.28 8.14
CA VAL A 23 -0.04 -7.59 7.77
C VAL A 23 -0.20 -6.90 6.41
N ALA A 24 -0.84 -7.57 5.44
CA ALA A 24 -1.16 -7.01 4.13
C ALA A 24 -2.03 -5.75 4.25
N LYS A 25 -3.06 -5.78 5.09
CA LYS A 25 -3.93 -4.62 5.34
C LYS A 25 -3.13 -3.43 5.87
N GLN A 26 -2.24 -3.65 6.84
CA GLN A 26 -1.38 -2.59 7.38
C GLN A 26 -0.43 -2.02 6.31
N ALA A 27 0.16 -2.88 5.49
CA ALA A 27 1.06 -2.47 4.40
C ALA A 27 0.34 -1.63 3.34
N VAL A 28 -0.85 -2.06 2.89
CA VAL A 28 -1.67 -1.35 1.90
C VAL A 28 -2.08 0.02 2.40
N ILE A 29 -2.46 0.16 3.68
CA ILE A 29 -2.84 1.46 4.27
C ILE A 29 -1.64 2.42 4.27
N LYS A 30 -0.48 1.97 4.74
CA LYS A 30 0.75 2.79 4.76
C LYS A 30 1.17 3.21 3.35
N ALA A 31 1.11 2.29 2.38
CA ALA A 31 1.41 2.61 0.99
C ALA A 31 0.47 3.67 0.41
N GLY A 32 -0.82 3.63 0.75
CA GLY A 32 -1.78 4.66 0.35
C GLY A 32 -1.45 6.05 0.92
N GLN A 33 -1.02 6.11 2.17
CA GLN A 33 -0.57 7.35 2.81
C GLN A 33 0.68 7.92 2.11
N TYR A 34 1.68 7.08 1.84
CA TYR A 34 2.89 7.50 1.13
C TYR A 34 2.58 7.95 -0.30
N ALA A 35 1.74 7.24 -1.04
CA ALA A 35 1.34 7.64 -2.39
C ALA A 35 0.65 9.03 -2.42
N TYR A 36 -0.14 9.36 -1.39
CA TYR A 36 -0.72 10.71 -1.29
C TYR A 36 0.34 11.77 -0.99
N ARG A 37 1.22 11.51 -0.01
CA ARG A 37 2.33 12.40 0.34
C ARG A 37 3.23 12.68 -0.85
N ASP A 38 3.66 11.64 -1.54
CA ASP A 38 4.64 11.72 -2.62
C ASP A 38 4.06 12.44 -3.85
N ARG A 39 2.77 12.26 -4.15
CA ARG A 39 2.08 13.06 -5.19
C ARG A 39 2.10 14.55 -4.88
N ARG A 40 1.92 14.94 -3.61
CA ARG A 40 2.01 16.35 -3.19
C ARG A 40 3.46 16.86 -3.24
N GLN A 41 4.42 16.06 -2.78
CA GLN A 41 5.84 16.43 -2.85
C GLN A 41 6.33 16.57 -4.29
N LYS A 42 5.91 15.71 -5.22
CA LYS A 42 6.26 15.81 -6.64
C LYS A 42 5.79 17.12 -7.24
N LYS A 43 4.56 17.56 -6.94
CA LYS A 43 4.05 18.87 -7.37
C LYS A 43 4.84 20.04 -6.79
N ARG A 44 5.35 19.92 -5.56
CA ARG A 44 6.20 20.95 -4.93
C ARG A 44 7.62 20.97 -5.51
N LYS A 45 8.20 19.80 -5.80
CA LYS A 45 9.52 19.67 -6.44
C LYS A 45 9.50 20.11 -7.91
N GLN A 46 8.31 20.18 -8.51
CA GLN A 46 8.13 20.62 -9.89
C GLN A 46 8.04 22.15 -10.04
N TRP A 47 8.28 22.88 -8.95
CA TRP A 47 8.77 24.26 -8.99
C TRP A 47 10.29 24.24 -8.90
#